data_AF-A0A8H7GD83-F1
#
_entry.id   AF-A0A8H7GD83-F1
#
_cell.length_a   1.000
_cell.length_b   1.000
_cell.length_c   1.000
_cell.angle_alpha   90.00
_cell.angle_beta   90.00
_cell.angle_gamma   90.00
#
_symmetry.space_group_name_H-M   'P 1'
#
loop_
_entity.id
_entity.type
_entity.pdbx_description
1 polymer ?
#
loop_
_entity_poly.entity_id
_entity_poly.type
_entity_poly.pdbx_seq_one_letter_code
_entity_poly.pdbx_strand_id
1 'polypeptide(L)'
;MSVELNKTLFNSRLKLIKDAWNNASDSEEYGSIADVGAFLVMAGDPAGEDDPIRKGTAFQQIKGGDNPIAIEIIPQAGAKEPSNDAIPRFVQAYISHSRVGSLLKETHTGKLVKEWEALLAAANSRPELVEISPAMSSFMAVKDDEELKIVRTAANLTSTLLANYIATKLETILDKEAKISHEDFSAQIEARLGSGEGDDAKGPDMKVWNKNPKLKDVDWGSTELCYSPIIQSKSTASGYDLKSTAESSPDMIAHSGVFLISTGIRYKGYCANMGRTIIVAPTKEQEEIYTLLLGLQADLITNIKDGAQIRAIYQHALSYIKDKKPTLEKHFVKNVGFGMGLEFRDSAYLLSSKNNRQLKAHMILNLSLGFADLVDDAGKKVGAENATILTEGVKSVKDTLFFEANDEEELKSSKPKKPPVKPLTNGHSASPVKNKTVAGKVLRTKTRSAAQEEVLMTTAAKIREHQIELHAALQAD
;
A
#
# COMPACT_ATOMS: atom_id res chain seq x y z
N MET A 1 -20.37 -1.20 20.65
CA MET A 1 -21.42 -1.46 19.65
C MET A 1 -21.43 -2.94 19.30
N SER A 2 -22.58 -3.53 19.01
CA SER A 2 -22.68 -4.85 18.39
C SER A 2 -22.17 -4.78 16.96
N VAL A 3 -21.38 -5.77 16.51
CA VAL A 3 -21.01 -5.88 15.09
C VAL A 3 -22.18 -6.51 14.33
N GLU A 4 -22.65 -5.82 13.30
CA GLU A 4 -23.72 -6.28 12.42
C GLU A 4 -23.13 -6.68 11.06
N LEU A 5 -23.56 -7.83 10.53
CA LEU A 5 -23.15 -8.30 9.22
C LEU A 5 -24.08 -7.72 8.15
N ASN A 6 -23.52 -7.05 7.13
CA ASN A 6 -24.25 -6.71 5.90
C ASN A 6 -24.59 -8.00 5.13
N LYS A 7 -25.73 -8.62 5.48
CA LYS A 7 -26.16 -9.94 4.96
C LYS A 7 -26.35 -9.93 3.44
N THR A 8 -26.87 -8.83 2.89
CA THR A 8 -27.05 -8.64 1.44
C THR A 8 -25.70 -8.68 0.71
N LEU A 9 -24.70 -7.97 1.23
CA LEU A 9 -23.36 -7.95 0.68
C LEU A 9 -22.65 -9.31 0.82
N PHE A 10 -22.77 -9.94 1.99
CA PHE A 10 -22.25 -11.28 2.26
C PHE A 10 -22.83 -12.33 1.28
N ASN A 11 -24.16 -12.38 1.12
CA ASN A 11 -24.82 -13.32 0.22
C ASN A 11 -24.54 -13.01 -1.26
N SER A 12 -24.36 -11.74 -1.64
CA SER A 12 -23.91 -11.36 -2.99
C SER A 12 -22.51 -11.91 -3.30
N ARG A 13 -21.54 -11.71 -2.39
CA ARG A 13 -20.15 -12.21 -2.54
C ARG A 13 -20.09 -13.74 -2.51
N LEU A 14 -20.84 -14.37 -1.61
CA LEU A 14 -20.91 -15.83 -1.49
C LEU A 14 -21.55 -16.46 -2.74
N LYS A 15 -22.53 -15.80 -3.36
CA LYS A 15 -23.06 -16.19 -4.67
C LYS A 15 -22.01 -16.04 -5.77
N LEU A 16 -21.28 -14.93 -5.83
CA LEU A 16 -20.21 -14.72 -6.83
C LEU A 16 -19.17 -15.86 -6.78
N ILE A 17 -18.70 -16.23 -5.59
CA ILE A 17 -17.75 -17.34 -5.40
C ILE A 17 -18.36 -18.66 -5.88
N LYS A 18 -19.60 -18.97 -5.47
CA LYS A 18 -20.31 -20.19 -5.86
C LYS A 18 -20.50 -20.29 -7.38
N ASP A 19 -20.99 -19.23 -8.00
CA ASP A 19 -21.28 -19.20 -9.43
C ASP A 19 -19.98 -19.25 -10.26
N ALA A 20 -18.91 -18.60 -9.82
CA ALA A 20 -17.60 -18.68 -10.47
C ALA A 20 -16.94 -20.07 -10.32
N TRP A 21 -17.08 -20.72 -9.17
CA TRP A 21 -16.56 -22.08 -8.93
C TRP A 21 -17.36 -23.14 -9.72
N ASN A 22 -18.69 -23.03 -9.78
CA ASN A 22 -19.54 -23.92 -10.60
C ASN A 22 -19.22 -23.87 -12.10
N ASN A 23 -18.77 -22.73 -12.61
CA ASN A 23 -18.42 -22.52 -14.03
C ASN A 23 -16.88 -22.51 -14.25
N ALA A 24 -16.11 -23.04 -13.31
CA ALA A 24 -14.65 -22.93 -13.33
C ALA A 24 -13.98 -23.68 -14.49
N SER A 25 -14.58 -24.77 -14.97
CA SER A 25 -14.11 -25.52 -16.16
C SER A 25 -14.06 -24.68 -17.43
N ASP A 26 -14.95 -23.69 -17.52
CA ASP A 26 -15.24 -22.94 -18.74
C ASP A 26 -14.55 -21.56 -18.72
N SER A 27 -13.68 -21.31 -17.72
CA SER A 27 -13.03 -20.03 -17.46
C SER A 27 -11.51 -20.16 -17.38
N GLU A 28 -10.79 -19.44 -18.26
CA GLU A 28 -9.33 -19.29 -18.17
C GLU A 28 -8.87 -18.67 -16.82
N GLU A 29 -9.75 -17.96 -16.12
CA GLU A 29 -9.46 -17.29 -14.85
C GLU A 29 -9.65 -18.20 -13.62
N TYR A 30 -10.53 -19.20 -13.73
CA TYR A 30 -10.89 -20.11 -12.63
C TYR A 30 -10.54 -21.59 -12.90
N GLY A 31 -10.00 -21.95 -14.07
CA GLY A 31 -9.67 -23.34 -14.42
C GLY A 31 -8.79 -24.09 -13.42
N SER A 32 -8.00 -23.40 -12.59
CA SER A 32 -7.20 -24.02 -11.52
C SER A 32 -8.02 -24.51 -10.32
N ILE A 33 -9.32 -24.21 -10.23
CA ILE A 33 -10.25 -24.69 -9.19
C ILE A 33 -11.39 -25.56 -9.74
N ALA A 34 -11.33 -25.95 -11.03
CA ALA A 34 -12.41 -26.66 -11.72
C ALA A 34 -12.67 -28.08 -11.21
N ASP A 35 -11.69 -28.72 -10.59
CA ASP A 35 -11.75 -30.08 -10.04
C ASP A 35 -11.63 -30.11 -8.50
N VAL A 36 -11.76 -28.96 -7.86
CA VAL A 36 -11.73 -28.80 -6.40
C VAL A 36 -13.10 -29.10 -5.81
N GLY A 37 -13.15 -29.99 -4.81
CA GLY A 37 -14.40 -30.44 -4.16
C GLY A 37 -14.84 -29.61 -2.95
N ALA A 38 -13.92 -28.87 -2.31
CA ALA A 38 -14.21 -27.90 -1.25
C ALA A 38 -13.13 -26.83 -1.17
N PHE A 39 -13.42 -25.69 -0.53
CA PHE A 39 -12.41 -24.70 -0.13
C PHE A 39 -12.19 -24.74 1.38
N LEU A 40 -10.92 -24.72 1.79
CA LEU A 40 -10.47 -24.50 3.16
C LEU A 40 -9.77 -23.14 3.21
N VAL A 41 -10.40 -22.19 3.90
CA VAL A 41 -9.76 -20.94 4.33
C VAL A 41 -9.67 -21.01 5.85
N MET A 42 -8.46 -20.96 6.39
CA MET A 42 -8.22 -21.01 7.83
C MET A 42 -7.94 -19.59 8.35
N ALA A 43 -8.41 -19.32 9.57
CA ALA A 43 -7.96 -18.22 10.39
C ALA A 43 -7.45 -18.82 11.70
N GLY A 44 -6.16 -18.68 11.97
CA GLY A 44 -5.57 -19.04 13.26
C GLY A 44 -5.80 -17.93 14.30
N ASP A 45 -5.00 -17.96 15.36
CA ASP A 45 -4.86 -16.80 16.24
C ASP A 45 -4.37 -15.61 15.38
N PRO A 46 -5.02 -14.43 15.43
CA PRO A 46 -4.64 -13.28 14.61
C PRO A 46 -3.23 -12.77 14.96
N ALA A 47 -2.60 -12.06 14.02
CA ALA A 47 -1.23 -11.56 14.14
C ALA A 47 -1.13 -10.29 15.04
N GLY A 48 -1.67 -10.40 16.26
CA GLY A 48 -2.06 -9.30 17.15
C GLY A 48 -3.54 -9.46 17.56
N GLU A 49 -3.96 -8.96 18.73
CA GLU A 49 -5.31 -9.20 19.26
C GLU A 49 -6.41 -8.35 18.59
N ASP A 50 -6.88 -8.83 17.43
CA ASP A 50 -8.04 -8.30 16.71
C ASP A 50 -9.33 -9.00 17.21
N ASP A 51 -10.02 -8.39 18.19
CA ASP A 51 -11.11 -8.95 19.03
C ASP A 51 -12.01 -10.00 18.32
N PRO A 52 -11.72 -11.31 18.47
CA PRO A 52 -12.35 -12.35 17.66
C PRO A 52 -13.83 -12.57 17.98
N ILE A 53 -14.22 -12.31 19.23
CA ILE A 53 -15.54 -12.67 19.78
C ILE A 53 -16.65 -11.87 19.07
N ARG A 54 -16.37 -10.61 18.72
CA ARG A 54 -17.33 -9.74 18.01
C ARG A 54 -17.63 -10.25 16.59
N LYS A 55 -16.61 -10.71 15.86
CA LYS A 55 -16.74 -11.22 14.49
C LYS A 55 -17.48 -12.56 14.49
N GLY A 56 -17.13 -13.49 15.39
CA GLY A 56 -17.84 -14.76 15.56
C GLY A 56 -19.32 -14.60 15.95
N THR A 57 -19.65 -13.56 16.72
CA THR A 57 -21.04 -13.20 17.07
C THR A 57 -21.80 -12.65 15.86
N ALA A 58 -21.16 -11.82 15.02
CA ALA A 58 -21.77 -11.33 13.78
C ALA A 58 -22.12 -12.46 12.80
N PHE A 59 -21.27 -13.49 12.69
CA PHE A 59 -21.58 -14.68 11.88
C PHE A 59 -22.78 -15.50 12.37
N GLN A 60 -23.24 -15.38 13.63
CA GLN A 60 -24.50 -16.04 14.04
C GLN A 60 -25.73 -15.46 13.30
N GLN A 61 -25.63 -14.23 12.78
CA GLN A 61 -26.75 -13.49 12.19
C GLN A 61 -27.21 -14.03 10.82
N ILE A 62 -26.46 -14.93 10.18
CA ILE A 62 -26.82 -15.60 8.92
C ILE A 62 -27.50 -16.96 9.10
N LYS A 63 -27.62 -17.47 10.34
CA LYS A 63 -28.41 -18.69 10.62
C LYS A 63 -29.87 -18.48 10.24
N GLY A 64 -30.42 -19.40 9.44
CA GLY A 64 -31.81 -19.36 8.98
C GLY A 64 -32.14 -18.24 7.98
N GLY A 65 -31.15 -17.55 7.43
CA GLY A 65 -31.34 -16.57 6.35
C GLY A 65 -31.51 -17.22 4.97
N ASP A 66 -32.09 -16.48 4.03
CA ASP A 66 -32.11 -16.84 2.60
C ASP A 66 -30.71 -16.63 2.01
N ASN A 67 -29.90 -17.69 2.07
CA ASN A 67 -28.49 -17.69 1.71
C ASN A 67 -28.27 -18.52 0.42
N PRO A 68 -27.31 -18.15 -0.45
CA PRO A 68 -27.10 -18.84 -1.74
C PRO A 68 -26.56 -20.28 -1.61
N ILE A 69 -26.13 -20.67 -0.41
CA ILE A 69 -25.78 -22.03 0.00
C ILE A 69 -26.33 -22.30 1.40
N ALA A 70 -26.47 -23.56 1.78
CA ALA A 70 -26.68 -23.93 3.18
C ALA A 70 -25.44 -23.55 4.01
N ILE A 71 -25.65 -23.01 5.21
CA ILE A 71 -24.57 -22.58 6.12
C ILE A 71 -24.77 -23.25 7.47
N GLU A 72 -23.91 -24.21 7.80
CA GLU A 72 -23.74 -24.71 9.17
C GLU A 72 -22.70 -23.85 9.89
N ILE A 73 -22.92 -23.59 11.18
CA ILE A 73 -21.93 -22.95 12.06
C ILE A 73 -21.74 -23.86 13.27
N ILE A 74 -20.60 -24.54 13.30
CA ILE A 74 -20.18 -25.46 14.36
C ILE A 74 -19.42 -24.65 15.42
N PRO A 75 -19.97 -24.43 16.63
CA PRO A 75 -19.26 -23.68 17.67
C PRO A 75 -18.15 -24.53 18.30
N GLN A 76 -16.93 -24.02 18.36
CA GLN A 76 -15.85 -24.64 19.14
C GLN A 76 -16.03 -24.32 20.63
N ALA A 77 -15.79 -25.30 21.50
CA ALA A 77 -15.77 -25.10 22.95
C ALA A 77 -14.67 -24.10 23.38
N GLY A 78 -15.05 -23.16 24.26
CA GLY A 78 -14.14 -22.17 24.83
C GLY A 78 -13.10 -22.80 25.77
N ALA A 79 -12.03 -22.06 26.09
CA ALA A 79 -10.91 -22.57 26.89
C ALA A 79 -11.27 -23.00 28.35
N LYS A 80 -12.46 -22.63 28.83
CA LYS A 80 -13.01 -23.00 30.16
C LYS A 80 -14.16 -24.01 30.06
N GLU A 81 -14.50 -24.47 28.86
CA GLU A 81 -15.62 -25.39 28.60
C GLU A 81 -15.10 -26.81 28.33
N PRO A 82 -15.93 -27.86 28.52
CA PRO A 82 -15.57 -29.22 28.09
C PRO A 82 -15.33 -29.27 26.58
N SER A 83 -14.28 -29.98 26.15
CA SER A 83 -14.00 -30.18 24.72
C SER A 83 -15.19 -30.81 24.00
N ASN A 84 -15.50 -30.33 22.79
CA ASN A 84 -16.61 -30.81 21.98
C ASN A 84 -16.12 -31.40 20.64
N ASP A 85 -17.06 -31.96 19.87
CA ASP A 85 -16.76 -32.70 18.64
C ASP A 85 -16.55 -31.81 17.40
N ALA A 86 -16.43 -30.49 17.57
CA ALA A 86 -16.44 -29.52 16.49
C ALA A 86 -15.26 -29.67 15.50
N ILE A 87 -14.00 -29.70 15.97
CA ILE A 87 -12.85 -29.97 15.09
C ILE A 87 -12.87 -31.41 14.54
N PRO A 88 -13.14 -32.47 15.34
CA PRO A 88 -13.35 -33.81 14.80
C PRO A 88 -14.37 -33.88 13.66
N ARG A 89 -15.54 -33.23 13.78
CA ARG A 89 -16.56 -33.16 12.72
C ARG A 89 -16.06 -32.41 11.48
N PHE A 90 -15.37 -31.28 11.67
CA PHE A 90 -14.82 -30.50 10.55
C PHE A 90 -13.69 -31.25 9.81
N VAL A 91 -12.84 -31.99 10.53
CA VAL A 91 -11.82 -32.88 9.94
C VAL A 91 -12.47 -34.00 9.14
N GLN A 92 -13.53 -34.64 9.65
CA GLN A 92 -14.26 -35.69 8.92
C GLN A 92 -14.91 -35.16 7.64
N ALA A 93 -15.48 -33.95 7.66
CA ALA A 93 -15.99 -33.31 6.46
C ALA A 93 -14.86 -33.04 5.45
N TYR A 94 -13.74 -32.45 5.89
CA TYR A 94 -12.59 -32.14 5.03
C TYR A 94 -11.99 -33.39 4.36
N ILE A 95 -11.73 -34.47 5.09
CA ILE A 95 -11.12 -35.70 4.53
C ILE A 95 -12.08 -36.50 3.64
N SER A 96 -13.37 -36.13 3.55
CA SER A 96 -14.32 -36.74 2.62
C SER A 96 -14.11 -36.30 1.15
N HIS A 97 -13.38 -35.21 0.92
CA HIS A 97 -13.07 -34.70 -0.42
C HIS A 97 -11.72 -35.21 -0.94
N SER A 98 -11.62 -35.51 -2.23
CA SER A 98 -10.36 -35.93 -2.86
C SER A 98 -9.39 -34.76 -3.13
N ARG A 99 -9.93 -33.57 -3.43
CA ARG A 99 -9.18 -32.34 -3.72
C ARG A 99 -9.81 -31.17 -2.96
N VAL A 100 -8.99 -30.41 -2.23
CA VAL A 100 -9.43 -29.21 -1.48
C VAL A 100 -8.56 -28.02 -1.83
N GLY A 101 -9.20 -26.91 -2.15
CA GLY A 101 -8.53 -25.65 -2.43
C GLY A 101 -8.16 -24.91 -1.15
N SER A 102 -6.93 -24.43 -1.03
CA SER A 102 -6.43 -23.68 0.13
C SER A 102 -5.32 -22.70 -0.28
N LEU A 103 -4.98 -21.78 0.63
CA LEU A 103 -3.97 -20.74 0.44
C LEU A 103 -2.59 -21.27 0.90
N LEU A 104 -1.90 -21.99 0.01
CA LEU A 104 -0.78 -22.88 0.38
C LEU A 104 0.51 -22.16 0.82
N LYS A 105 0.49 -20.83 0.85
CA LYS A 105 1.57 -19.94 1.30
C LYS A 105 1.29 -19.29 2.64
N GLU A 106 0.05 -19.32 3.11
CA GLU A 106 -0.29 -18.79 4.42
C GLU A 106 0.16 -19.76 5.51
N THR A 107 0.63 -19.21 6.61
CA THR A 107 0.92 -19.97 7.83
C THR A 107 0.05 -19.44 8.95
N HIS A 108 -0.54 -20.35 9.72
CA HIS A 108 -1.42 -20.03 10.83
C HIS A 108 -0.86 -20.65 12.10
N THR A 109 -1.17 -20.04 13.24
CA THR A 109 -0.76 -20.56 14.55
C THR A 109 -1.93 -20.53 15.53
N GLY A 110 -1.71 -21.04 16.74
CA GLY A 110 -2.69 -21.03 17.82
C GLY A 110 -3.14 -22.41 18.28
N LYS A 111 -4.04 -22.44 19.27
CA LYS A 111 -4.56 -23.71 19.82
C LYS A 111 -5.37 -24.48 18.77
N LEU A 112 -6.26 -23.78 18.06
CA LEU A 112 -7.18 -24.34 17.08
C LEU A 112 -6.44 -25.05 15.93
N VAL A 113 -5.40 -24.38 15.42
CA VAL A 113 -4.56 -24.89 14.32
C VAL A 113 -3.81 -26.16 14.75
N LYS A 114 -3.23 -26.19 15.95
CA LYS A 114 -2.54 -27.38 16.48
C LYS A 114 -3.47 -28.57 16.72
N GLU A 115 -4.71 -28.32 17.14
CA GLU A 115 -5.73 -29.35 17.34
C GLU A 115 -6.18 -29.96 16.00
N TRP A 116 -6.39 -29.09 15.00
CA TRP A 116 -6.63 -29.46 13.60
C TRP A 116 -5.47 -30.26 13.00
N GLU A 117 -4.23 -29.79 13.14
CA GLU A 117 -3.02 -30.46 12.65
C GLU A 117 -2.84 -31.85 13.28
N ALA A 118 -3.08 -31.99 14.59
CA ALA A 118 -2.97 -33.27 15.29
C ALA A 118 -4.04 -34.28 14.83
N LEU A 119 -5.28 -33.84 14.64
CA LEU A 119 -6.36 -34.70 14.14
C LEU A 119 -6.14 -35.10 12.68
N LEU A 120 -5.68 -34.17 11.84
CA LEU A 120 -5.32 -34.43 10.44
C LEU A 120 -4.05 -35.29 10.33
N ALA A 121 -3.11 -35.19 11.28
CA ALA A 121 -1.95 -36.07 11.39
C ALA A 121 -2.38 -37.54 11.57
N ALA A 122 -3.40 -37.78 12.39
CA ALA A 122 -3.96 -39.11 12.69
C ALA A 122 -4.96 -39.64 11.63
N ALA A 123 -5.33 -38.85 10.62
CA ALA A 123 -6.29 -39.27 9.61
C ALA A 123 -5.70 -40.28 8.60
N ASN A 124 -6.46 -41.32 8.26
CA ASN A 124 -6.07 -42.39 7.33
C ASN A 124 -5.82 -41.91 5.88
N SER A 125 -6.39 -40.77 5.51
CA SER A 125 -6.25 -40.15 4.20
C SER A 125 -6.36 -38.63 4.33
N ARG A 126 -5.84 -37.90 3.34
CA ARG A 126 -5.94 -36.44 3.25
C ARG A 126 -6.24 -36.05 1.80
N PRO A 127 -6.99 -34.96 1.55
CA PRO A 127 -7.17 -34.44 0.21
C PRO A 127 -5.84 -33.98 -0.40
N GLU A 128 -5.77 -34.02 -1.73
CA GLU A 128 -4.77 -33.23 -2.47
C GLU A 128 -5.09 -31.74 -2.30
N LEU A 129 -4.07 -30.93 -2.01
CA LEU A 129 -4.22 -29.49 -1.80
C LEU A 129 -3.95 -28.70 -3.08
N VAL A 130 -4.89 -27.84 -3.44
CA VAL A 130 -4.85 -26.99 -4.64
C VAL A 130 -4.73 -25.52 -4.26
N GLU A 131 -3.84 -24.77 -4.91
CA GLU A 131 -3.60 -23.34 -4.61
C GLU A 131 -4.71 -22.44 -5.15
N ILE A 132 -5.45 -21.76 -4.27
CA ILE A 132 -6.59 -20.89 -4.65
C ILE A 132 -6.30 -19.39 -4.66
N SER A 133 -5.10 -18.92 -4.28
CA SER A 133 -4.77 -17.49 -4.26
C SER A 133 -5.12 -16.76 -5.58
N PRO A 134 -4.86 -17.32 -6.79
CA PRO A 134 -5.24 -16.67 -8.04
C PRO A 134 -6.76 -16.54 -8.23
N ALA A 135 -7.55 -17.51 -7.76
CA ALA A 135 -9.00 -17.46 -7.80
C ALA A 135 -9.56 -16.47 -6.75
N MET A 136 -8.97 -16.44 -5.55
CA MET A 136 -9.35 -15.52 -4.48
C MET A 136 -9.13 -14.05 -4.88
N SER A 137 -7.96 -13.72 -5.44
CA SER A 137 -7.70 -12.44 -6.09
C SER A 137 -8.77 -12.12 -7.15
N SER A 138 -9.08 -13.09 -8.02
CA SER A 138 -10.07 -12.93 -9.09
C SER A 138 -11.50 -12.70 -8.58
N PHE A 139 -11.89 -13.25 -7.43
CA PHE A 139 -13.16 -12.95 -6.76
C PHE A 139 -13.20 -11.54 -6.17
N MET A 140 -12.06 -11.03 -5.69
CA MET A 140 -11.94 -9.71 -5.04
C MET A 140 -11.55 -8.56 -5.99
N ALA A 141 -11.27 -8.83 -7.27
CA ALA A 141 -10.65 -7.85 -8.16
C ALA A 141 -11.60 -6.69 -8.54
N VAL A 142 -12.81 -7.03 -9.01
CA VAL A 142 -13.89 -6.07 -9.35
C VAL A 142 -14.53 -5.58 -8.07
N LYS A 143 -14.76 -4.26 -7.95
CA LYS A 143 -15.34 -3.66 -6.74
C LYS A 143 -16.81 -3.28 -6.88
N ASP A 144 -17.56 -3.42 -5.79
CA ASP A 144 -18.95 -2.95 -5.67
C ASP A 144 -19.04 -1.46 -5.28
N ASP A 145 -20.26 -0.90 -5.32
CA ASP A 145 -20.49 0.52 -5.04
C ASP A 145 -20.21 0.95 -3.58
N GLU A 146 -20.19 0.03 -2.62
CA GLU A 146 -19.80 0.31 -1.23
C GLU A 146 -18.27 0.32 -1.11
N GLU A 147 -17.59 -0.69 -1.66
CA GLU A 147 -16.13 -0.74 -1.76
C GLU A 147 -15.56 0.46 -2.50
N LEU A 148 -16.14 0.85 -3.64
CA LEU A 148 -15.70 2.01 -4.40
C LEU A 148 -15.90 3.31 -3.60
N LYS A 149 -16.88 3.42 -2.70
CA LYS A 149 -17.02 4.57 -1.78
C LYS A 149 -15.90 4.53 -0.72
N ILE A 150 -15.65 3.37 -0.12
CA ILE A 150 -14.59 3.18 0.90
C ILE A 150 -13.20 3.49 0.31
N VAL A 151 -12.87 2.97 -0.87
CA VAL A 151 -11.62 3.27 -1.61
C VAL A 151 -11.52 4.76 -1.94
N ARG A 152 -12.63 5.43 -2.30
CA ARG A 152 -12.63 6.89 -2.52
C ARG A 152 -12.37 7.65 -1.22
N THR A 153 -12.84 7.21 -0.06
CA THR A 153 -12.47 7.80 1.24
C THR A 153 -10.99 7.56 1.57
N ALA A 154 -10.46 6.35 1.36
CA ALA A 154 -9.03 6.06 1.49
C ALA A 154 -8.18 6.98 0.60
N ALA A 155 -8.55 7.13 -0.68
CA ALA A 155 -7.85 8.00 -1.63
C ALA A 155 -7.94 9.49 -1.25
N ASN A 156 -9.08 9.96 -0.73
CA ASN A 156 -9.21 11.30 -0.17
C ASN A 156 -8.30 11.50 1.05
N LEU A 157 -8.21 10.52 1.95
CA LEU A 157 -7.28 10.55 3.10
C LEU A 157 -5.83 10.64 2.62
N THR A 158 -5.36 9.72 1.75
CA THR A 158 -3.98 9.72 1.25
C THR A 158 -3.64 11.05 0.55
N SER A 159 -4.56 11.57 -0.28
CA SER A 159 -4.41 12.86 -0.98
C SER A 159 -4.31 14.03 -0.01
N THR A 160 -5.15 14.02 1.04
CA THR A 160 -5.17 15.06 2.06
C THR A 160 -3.87 15.06 2.85
N LEU A 161 -3.39 13.91 3.32
CA LEU A 161 -2.15 13.79 4.09
C LEU A 161 -0.95 14.34 3.32
N LEU A 162 -0.79 13.95 2.05
CA LEU A 162 0.30 14.47 1.21
C LEU A 162 0.22 15.98 1.03
N ALA A 163 -0.90 16.49 0.51
CA ALA A 163 -0.99 17.90 0.12
C ALA A 163 -1.00 18.85 1.33
N ASN A 164 -1.58 18.42 2.45
CA ASN A 164 -1.86 19.30 3.59
C ASN A 164 -0.91 19.16 4.77
N TYR A 165 -0.07 18.11 4.76
CA TYR A 165 1.00 17.91 5.72
C TYR A 165 2.33 17.60 5.05
N ILE A 166 2.46 16.54 4.24
CA ILE A 166 3.78 16.08 3.76
C ILE A 166 4.45 17.15 2.90
N ALA A 167 3.76 17.72 1.91
CA ALA A 167 4.31 18.74 1.03
C ALA A 167 4.72 20.00 1.81
N THR A 168 3.81 20.57 2.60
CA THR A 168 4.06 21.79 3.39
C THR A 168 5.10 21.60 4.49
N LYS A 169 5.25 20.39 5.02
CA LYS A 169 6.29 20.03 5.99
C LYS A 169 7.65 19.82 5.30
N LEU A 170 7.69 19.25 4.10
CA LEU A 170 8.93 19.18 3.31
C LEU A 170 9.40 20.58 2.90
N GLU A 171 8.52 21.43 2.38
CA GLU A 171 8.75 22.86 2.12
C GLU A 171 9.37 23.53 3.37
N THR A 172 8.74 23.38 4.54
CA THR A 172 9.28 23.88 5.82
C THR A 172 10.63 23.27 6.23
N ILE A 173 10.97 22.05 5.78
CA ILE A 173 12.26 21.40 6.02
C ILE A 173 13.34 21.97 5.09
N LEU A 174 12.98 22.25 3.83
CA LEU A 174 13.86 22.84 2.82
C LEU A 174 14.19 24.29 3.17
N ASP A 175 13.18 25.14 3.36
CA ASP A 175 13.30 26.59 3.67
C ASP A 175 14.18 26.91 4.89
N LYS A 176 14.27 25.96 5.83
CA LYS A 176 14.93 26.14 7.14
C LYS A 176 16.18 25.27 7.29
N GLU A 177 16.62 24.61 6.22
CA GLU A 177 17.69 23.60 6.21
C GLU A 177 17.57 22.61 7.39
N ALA A 178 16.34 22.19 7.69
CA ALA A 178 16.04 21.48 8.93
C ALA A 178 16.70 20.09 8.93
N LYS A 179 17.39 19.77 10.03
CA LYS A 179 18.03 18.47 10.24
C LYS A 179 17.02 17.49 10.80
N ILE A 180 16.66 16.52 9.97
CA ILE A 180 15.67 15.48 10.22
C ILE A 180 16.04 14.28 9.34
N SER A 181 15.90 13.05 9.84
CA SER A 181 16.08 11.85 9.02
C SER A 181 14.85 11.58 8.13
N HIS A 182 14.98 10.68 7.15
CA HIS A 182 13.81 10.22 6.41
C HIS A 182 12.83 9.46 7.35
N GLU A 183 13.35 8.64 8.27
CA GLU A 183 12.54 7.90 9.25
C GLU A 183 11.83 8.81 10.28
N ASP A 184 12.50 9.86 10.80
CA ASP A 184 11.87 10.86 11.69
C ASP A 184 10.73 11.61 10.99
N PHE A 185 10.89 11.89 9.68
CA PHE A 185 9.83 12.52 8.90
C PHE A 185 8.69 11.53 8.64
N SER A 186 8.99 10.26 8.36
CA SER A 186 7.98 9.19 8.31
C SER A 186 7.15 9.19 9.59
N ALA A 187 7.76 9.00 10.76
CA ALA A 187 7.05 8.95 12.05
C ALA A 187 6.20 10.21 12.33
N GLN A 188 6.67 11.40 11.94
CA GLN A 188 5.89 12.64 12.05
C GLN A 188 4.62 12.66 11.16
N ILE A 189 4.67 12.00 10.00
CA ILE A 189 3.55 11.78 9.09
C ILE A 189 2.59 10.71 9.63
N GLU A 190 3.09 9.60 10.17
CA GLU A 190 2.27 8.55 10.78
C GLU A 190 1.41 9.12 11.93
N ALA A 191 2.03 9.92 12.80
CA ALA A 191 1.40 10.64 13.89
C ALA A 191 0.39 11.72 13.47
N ARG A 192 -0.02 11.80 12.19
CA ARG A 192 -1.22 12.56 11.76
C ARG A 192 -2.51 11.76 11.88
N LEU A 193 -2.48 10.42 11.79
CA LEU A 193 -3.67 9.57 11.99
C LEU A 193 -4.02 9.40 13.48
N GLY A 194 -3.01 9.44 14.35
CA GLY A 194 -3.13 9.32 15.79
C GLY A 194 -1.81 8.79 16.38
N SER A 195 -1.72 8.69 17.71
CA SER A 195 -0.56 8.05 18.37
C SER A 195 -0.86 7.71 19.84
N GLY A 196 -0.43 6.53 20.28
CA GLY A 196 -0.62 6.05 21.65
C GLY A 196 -1.91 5.22 21.83
N GLU A 197 -2.04 4.61 23.00
CA GLU A 197 -3.11 3.68 23.37
C GLU A 197 -3.78 4.12 24.69
N GLY A 198 -4.94 3.53 25.03
CA GLY A 198 -5.68 3.86 26.25
C GLY A 198 -6.19 5.30 26.32
N ASP A 199 -6.36 5.82 27.53
CA ASP A 199 -6.90 7.17 27.77
C ASP A 199 -5.94 8.31 27.36
N ASP A 200 -4.63 8.01 27.22
CA ASP A 200 -3.60 8.94 26.70
C ASP A 200 -3.50 8.97 25.16
N ALA A 201 -4.32 8.16 24.46
CA ALA A 201 -4.30 8.07 23.00
C ALA A 201 -4.65 9.40 22.33
N LYS A 202 -3.71 9.90 21.51
CA LYS A 202 -3.92 11.13 20.73
C LYS A 202 -4.65 10.77 19.43
N GLY A 203 -5.85 11.31 19.30
CA GLY A 203 -6.64 11.21 18.06
C GLY A 203 -5.98 11.91 16.86
N PRO A 204 -6.60 11.77 15.67
CA PRO A 204 -6.10 12.33 14.42
C PRO A 204 -5.87 13.85 14.46
N ASP A 205 -4.86 14.32 13.74
CA ASP A 205 -4.56 15.75 13.62
C ASP A 205 -5.59 16.45 12.71
N MET A 206 -6.72 16.83 13.30
CA MET A 206 -7.82 17.47 12.60
C MET A 206 -7.45 18.81 11.94
N LYS A 207 -6.28 19.40 12.22
CA LYS A 207 -5.75 20.57 11.48
C LYS A 207 -5.28 20.19 10.06
N VAL A 208 -4.91 18.93 9.85
CA VAL A 208 -4.64 18.36 8.52
C VAL A 208 -5.97 17.96 7.86
N TRP A 209 -6.79 17.17 8.56
CA TRP A 209 -7.94 16.50 7.97
C TRP A 209 -9.12 17.43 7.64
N ASN A 210 -9.42 18.42 8.48
CA ASN A 210 -10.52 19.38 8.23
C ASN A 210 -10.32 20.25 6.98
N LYS A 211 -9.11 20.27 6.39
CA LYS A 211 -8.87 20.98 5.12
C LYS A 211 -9.54 20.30 3.92
N ASN A 212 -9.97 19.04 4.04
CA ASN A 212 -10.76 18.36 3.01
C ASN A 212 -12.21 18.16 3.48
N PRO A 213 -13.20 18.88 2.94
CA PRO A 213 -14.60 18.78 3.36
C PRO A 213 -15.25 17.43 3.02
N LYS A 214 -14.60 16.57 2.23
CA LYS A 214 -15.03 15.18 1.96
C LYS A 214 -14.72 14.21 3.12
N LEU A 215 -14.01 14.65 4.17
CA LEU A 215 -13.50 13.81 5.28
C LEU A 215 -14.19 14.06 6.64
N LYS A 216 -15.43 14.56 6.65
CA LYS A 216 -16.17 14.85 7.90
C LYS A 216 -16.56 13.58 8.66
N ASP A 217 -17.08 12.60 7.92
CA ASP A 217 -17.70 11.38 8.48
C ASP A 217 -16.73 10.19 8.43
N VAL A 218 -15.45 10.44 8.68
CA VAL A 218 -14.41 9.41 8.71
C VAL A 218 -14.47 8.64 10.03
N ASP A 219 -14.50 7.32 9.91
CA ASP A 219 -14.37 6.38 11.02
C ASP A 219 -12.89 6.10 11.28
N TRP A 220 -12.28 6.88 12.18
CA TRP A 220 -10.85 6.81 12.48
C TRP A 220 -10.43 5.50 13.18
N GLY A 221 -11.37 4.78 13.81
CA GLY A 221 -11.13 3.42 14.29
C GLY A 221 -10.94 2.40 13.15
N SER A 222 -11.28 2.78 11.93
CA SER A 222 -11.08 2.02 10.70
C SER A 222 -10.05 2.65 9.74
N THR A 223 -9.19 3.57 10.20
CA THR A 223 -8.10 4.14 9.39
C THR A 223 -6.73 3.68 9.85
N GLU A 224 -5.92 3.15 8.93
CA GLU A 224 -4.51 2.78 9.16
C GLU A 224 -3.65 3.17 7.95
N LEU A 225 -2.33 3.06 8.09
CA LEU A 225 -1.41 3.14 6.96
C LEU A 225 -1.35 1.80 6.22
N CYS A 226 -1.22 1.85 4.89
CA CYS A 226 -0.94 0.64 4.11
C CYS A 226 0.48 0.08 4.37
N TYR A 227 1.40 0.97 4.72
CA TYR A 227 2.81 0.77 5.04
C TYR A 227 3.38 2.11 5.56
N SER A 228 4.48 2.08 6.31
CA SER A 228 5.14 3.31 6.82
C SER A 228 5.56 4.24 5.67
N PRO A 229 5.27 5.56 5.73
CA PRO A 229 5.64 6.51 4.68
C PRO A 229 7.10 6.39 4.24
N ILE A 230 7.30 6.26 2.93
CA ILE A 230 8.62 6.11 2.31
C ILE A 230 9.06 7.49 1.81
N ILE A 231 10.10 8.03 2.42
CA ILE A 231 10.81 9.23 1.96
C ILE A 231 12.24 8.81 1.60
N GLN A 232 12.71 9.19 0.42
CA GLN A 232 14.08 8.97 -0.03
C GLN A 232 14.58 10.27 -0.67
N SER A 233 15.85 10.62 -0.51
CA SER A 233 16.43 11.75 -1.25
C SER A 233 17.88 11.51 -1.63
N LYS A 234 18.54 12.48 -2.27
CA LYS A 234 19.90 12.28 -2.82
C LYS A 234 20.99 11.96 -1.78
N SER A 235 20.64 12.00 -0.50
CA SER A 235 21.46 11.61 0.66
C SER A 235 21.28 10.15 1.10
N THR A 236 20.19 9.47 0.73
CA THR A 236 19.92 8.07 1.09
C THR A 236 21.05 7.16 0.60
N ALA A 237 21.77 6.52 1.53
CA ALA A 237 23.06 5.88 1.27
C ALA A 237 22.95 4.60 0.42
N SER A 238 21.79 3.94 0.41
CA SER A 238 21.46 2.82 -0.48
C SER A 238 21.13 3.24 -1.92
N GLY A 239 21.00 4.55 -2.18
CA GLY A 239 20.36 5.07 -3.39
C GLY A 239 18.84 4.89 -3.36
N TYR A 240 18.18 5.25 -4.46
CA TYR A 240 16.73 5.18 -4.58
C TYR A 240 16.25 3.75 -4.85
N ASP A 241 15.25 3.28 -4.10
CA ASP A 241 14.57 2.00 -4.37
C ASP A 241 13.08 2.25 -4.69
N LEU A 242 12.67 1.87 -5.90
CA LEU A 242 11.31 2.03 -6.42
C LEU A 242 10.36 0.87 -6.05
N LYS A 243 10.77 -0.06 -5.18
CA LYS A 243 9.92 -1.15 -4.70
C LYS A 243 8.88 -0.63 -3.69
N SER A 244 7.73 -1.30 -3.67
CA SER A 244 6.71 -1.19 -2.60
C SER A 244 7.17 -1.74 -1.23
N THR A 245 8.46 -2.06 -1.08
CA THR A 245 9.09 -2.63 0.11
C THR A 245 10.39 -1.88 0.42
N ALA A 246 10.48 -0.63 -0.03
CA ALA A 246 11.52 0.30 0.40
C ALA A 246 11.12 0.90 1.75
N GLU A 247 12.10 1.34 2.53
CA GLU A 247 11.92 1.91 3.87
C GLU A 247 12.56 3.31 3.90
N SER A 248 12.08 4.17 4.79
CA SER A 248 12.71 5.46 5.07
C SER A 248 13.99 5.25 5.87
N SER A 249 15.09 5.88 5.45
CA SER A 249 16.42 5.72 6.06
C SER A 249 16.68 6.63 7.28
N PRO A 250 17.62 6.25 8.18
CA PRO A 250 18.16 7.13 9.22
C PRO A 250 19.06 8.25 8.68
N ASP A 251 19.38 8.22 7.39
CA ASP A 251 20.10 9.31 6.72
C ASP A 251 19.33 10.64 6.83
N MET A 252 20.04 11.75 6.93
CA MET A 252 19.42 13.08 6.94
C MET A 252 18.79 13.38 5.58
N ILE A 253 17.61 14.00 5.58
CA ILE A 253 16.98 14.54 4.37
C ILE A 253 17.92 15.60 3.75
N ALA A 254 18.28 15.44 2.47
CA ALA A 254 19.01 16.45 1.71
C ALA A 254 18.17 17.72 1.47
N HIS A 255 18.79 18.87 1.21
CA HIS A 255 18.07 20.12 0.97
C HIS A 255 17.98 20.53 -0.52
N SER A 256 18.45 19.67 -1.44
CA SER A 256 18.19 19.82 -2.88
C SER A 256 18.26 18.49 -3.66
N GLY A 257 17.85 18.47 -4.94
CA GLY A 257 17.77 17.30 -5.81
C GLY A 257 16.40 16.60 -5.76
N VAL A 258 16.37 15.28 -6.04
CA VAL A 258 15.14 14.47 -5.93
C VAL A 258 14.84 14.02 -4.52
N PHE A 259 13.55 14.10 -4.23
CA PHE A 259 12.82 13.51 -3.13
C PHE A 259 11.80 12.53 -3.70
N LEU A 260 11.89 11.24 -3.38
CA LEU A 260 10.81 10.30 -3.65
C LEU A 260 9.96 10.18 -2.38
N ILE A 261 8.64 10.35 -2.52
CA ILE A 261 7.69 10.25 -1.42
C ILE A 261 6.60 9.27 -1.83
N SER A 262 6.36 8.25 -1.01
CA SER A 262 5.22 7.34 -1.20
C SER A 262 4.48 7.12 0.11
N THR A 263 3.17 7.35 0.12
CA THR A 263 2.29 7.09 1.25
C THR A 263 1.00 6.41 0.77
N GLY A 264 0.43 5.55 1.60
CA GLY A 264 -0.86 4.91 1.35
C GLY A 264 -1.67 4.80 2.64
N ILE A 265 -2.97 5.06 2.56
CA ILE A 265 -3.90 4.92 3.69
C ILE A 265 -4.91 3.85 3.34
N ARG A 266 -5.20 2.99 4.32
CA ARG A 266 -6.29 2.02 4.26
C ARG A 266 -7.46 2.58 5.07
N TYR A 267 -8.67 2.43 4.53
CA TYR A 267 -9.92 2.73 5.24
C TYR A 267 -10.84 1.52 5.17
N LYS A 268 -11.37 1.07 6.31
CA LYS A 268 -12.28 -0.11 6.44
C LYS A 268 -11.81 -1.33 5.64
N GLY A 269 -10.51 -1.64 5.70
CA GLY A 269 -9.90 -2.75 4.97
C GLY A 269 -9.26 -2.37 3.61
N TYR A 270 -9.73 -1.32 2.92
CA TYR A 270 -9.34 -1.06 1.53
C TYR A 270 -8.25 0.01 1.40
N CYS A 271 -7.20 -0.33 0.65
CA CYS A 271 -6.03 0.51 0.41
C CYS A 271 -6.24 1.57 -0.68
N ALA A 272 -5.64 2.74 -0.47
CA ALA A 272 -5.30 3.68 -1.53
C ALA A 272 -3.81 4.05 -1.43
N ASN A 273 -3.17 4.28 -2.57
CA ASN A 273 -1.72 4.53 -2.67
C ASN A 273 -1.41 5.83 -3.42
N MET A 274 -0.31 6.48 -3.06
CA MET A 274 0.18 7.65 -3.76
C MET A 274 1.70 7.83 -3.67
N GLY A 275 2.38 7.74 -4.82
CA GLY A 275 3.78 8.16 -5.00
C GLY A 275 3.90 9.55 -5.64
N ARG A 276 4.97 10.27 -5.31
CA ARG A 276 5.42 11.54 -5.91
C ARG A 276 6.94 11.61 -5.98
N THR A 277 7.42 12.44 -6.90
CA THR A 277 8.79 12.92 -6.91
C THR A 277 8.74 14.43 -6.70
N ILE A 278 9.31 14.96 -5.62
CA ILE A 278 9.53 16.40 -5.41
C ILE A 278 10.98 16.73 -5.75
N ILE A 279 11.21 17.94 -6.24
CA ILE A 279 12.39 18.33 -7.00
C ILE A 279 12.82 19.73 -6.60
N VAL A 280 14.10 19.88 -6.23
CA VAL A 280 14.69 21.17 -5.87
C VAL A 280 15.99 21.35 -6.65
N ALA A 281 16.13 22.46 -7.38
CA ALA A 281 17.21 22.73 -8.33
C ALA A 281 17.36 21.63 -9.41
N PRO A 282 16.40 21.48 -10.34
CA PRO A 282 16.49 20.53 -11.46
C PRO A 282 17.54 20.92 -12.51
N THR A 283 18.08 19.92 -13.23
CA THR A 283 18.72 20.14 -14.54
C THR A 283 17.74 19.95 -15.71
N LYS A 284 18.15 20.29 -16.93
CA LYS A 284 17.29 20.25 -18.12
C LYS A 284 16.94 18.83 -18.59
N GLU A 285 17.91 17.91 -18.67
CA GLU A 285 17.61 16.49 -18.94
C GLU A 285 16.59 15.96 -17.93
N GLN A 286 16.75 16.39 -16.69
CA GLN A 286 15.95 15.93 -15.59
C GLN A 286 14.48 16.36 -15.73
N GLU A 287 14.21 17.64 -16.04
CA GLU A 287 12.87 18.13 -16.40
C GLU A 287 12.21 17.31 -17.53
N GLU A 288 12.97 16.96 -18.58
CA GLU A 288 12.48 16.10 -19.67
C GLU A 288 12.02 14.72 -19.17
N ILE A 289 12.69 14.14 -18.17
CA ILE A 289 12.52 12.73 -17.80
C ILE A 289 11.19 12.44 -17.09
N TYR A 290 10.69 13.31 -16.19
CA TYR A 290 9.33 13.16 -15.64
C TYR A 290 8.26 14.06 -16.29
N THR A 291 8.64 15.02 -17.14
CA THR A 291 7.75 15.45 -18.25
C THR A 291 7.34 14.24 -19.11
N LEU A 292 8.31 13.42 -19.53
CA LEU A 292 8.05 12.16 -20.25
C LEU A 292 7.22 11.18 -19.41
N LEU A 293 7.57 11.00 -18.12
CA LEU A 293 6.89 10.06 -17.22
C LEU A 293 5.42 10.41 -16.96
N LEU A 294 5.03 11.69 -16.91
CA LEU A 294 3.62 12.06 -16.78
C LEU A 294 2.86 12.13 -18.10
N GLY A 295 3.52 12.46 -19.22
CA GLY A 295 2.95 12.19 -20.53
C GLY A 295 2.59 10.70 -20.67
N LEU A 296 3.47 9.81 -20.20
CA LEU A 296 3.22 8.37 -20.11
C LEU A 296 2.10 8.03 -19.12
N GLN A 297 2.03 8.65 -17.94
CA GLN A 297 0.95 8.41 -16.97
C GLN A 297 -0.42 8.77 -17.56
N ALA A 298 -0.55 9.95 -18.18
CA ALA A 298 -1.79 10.41 -18.79
C ALA A 298 -2.22 9.51 -19.97
N ASP A 299 -1.28 9.17 -20.84
CA ASP A 299 -1.51 8.26 -21.97
C ASP A 299 -1.93 6.84 -21.51
N LEU A 300 -1.25 6.26 -20.52
CA LEU A 300 -1.63 4.96 -19.96
C LEU A 300 -3.02 4.99 -19.30
N ILE A 301 -3.43 6.08 -18.66
CA ILE A 301 -4.79 6.22 -18.10
C ILE A 301 -5.86 6.12 -19.19
N THR A 302 -5.61 6.59 -20.41
CA THR A 302 -6.57 6.42 -21.54
C THR A 302 -6.60 4.99 -22.11
N ASN A 303 -5.54 4.20 -21.87
CA ASN A 303 -5.41 2.82 -22.31
C ASN A 303 -5.87 1.79 -21.25
N ILE A 304 -5.92 2.19 -19.97
CA ILE A 304 -6.48 1.42 -18.85
C ILE A 304 -8.02 1.51 -18.94
N LYS A 305 -8.63 0.46 -19.49
CA LYS A 305 -10.08 0.35 -19.71
C LYS A 305 -10.54 -1.10 -19.63
N ASP A 306 -11.85 -1.30 -19.61
CA ASP A 306 -12.48 -2.62 -19.65
C ASP A 306 -12.01 -3.44 -20.87
N GLY A 307 -11.74 -4.74 -20.67
CA GLY A 307 -11.19 -5.66 -21.67
C GLY A 307 -9.70 -5.46 -22.01
N ALA A 308 -9.02 -4.45 -21.47
CA ALA A 308 -7.62 -4.18 -21.81
C ALA A 308 -6.68 -5.27 -21.26
N GLN A 309 -5.90 -5.93 -22.14
CA GLN A 309 -4.90 -6.92 -21.72
C GLN A 309 -3.73 -6.25 -20.99
N ILE A 310 -3.40 -6.73 -19.80
CA ILE A 310 -2.39 -6.13 -18.92
C ILE A 310 -1.01 -6.08 -19.59
N ARG A 311 -0.59 -7.15 -20.27
CA ARG A 311 0.66 -7.18 -21.07
C ARG A 311 0.73 -6.06 -22.11
N ALA A 312 -0.38 -5.71 -22.74
CA ALA A 312 -0.43 -4.72 -23.81
C ALA A 312 -0.25 -3.30 -23.25
N ILE A 313 -0.83 -3.01 -22.07
CA ILE A 313 -0.62 -1.75 -21.34
C ILE A 313 0.87 -1.56 -21.01
N TYR A 314 1.55 -2.62 -20.56
CA TYR A 314 2.99 -2.56 -20.29
C TYR A 314 3.86 -2.48 -21.56
N GLN A 315 3.49 -3.18 -22.63
CA GLN A 315 4.18 -3.11 -23.93
C GLN A 315 4.05 -1.72 -24.56
N HIS A 316 2.85 -1.11 -24.49
CA HIS A 316 2.59 0.26 -24.92
C HIS A 316 3.46 1.26 -24.16
N ALA A 317 3.60 1.10 -22.83
CA ALA A 317 4.50 1.92 -22.02
C ALA A 317 5.97 1.86 -22.49
N LEU A 318 6.48 0.67 -22.83
CA LEU A 318 7.82 0.51 -23.37
C LEU A 318 7.97 1.16 -24.76
N SER A 319 6.97 1.05 -25.63
CA SER A 319 6.99 1.68 -26.96
C SER A 319 7.01 3.21 -26.85
N TYR A 320 6.12 3.79 -26.04
CA TYR A 320 6.07 5.22 -25.77
C TYR A 320 7.43 5.80 -25.30
N ILE A 321 8.18 5.04 -24.48
CA ILE A 321 9.53 5.42 -24.02
C ILE A 321 10.56 5.30 -25.15
N LYS A 322 10.49 4.24 -25.97
CA LYS A 322 11.38 4.03 -27.13
C LYS A 322 11.25 5.14 -28.16
N ASP A 323 10.03 5.55 -28.46
CA ASP A 323 9.75 6.53 -29.50
C ASP A 323 10.17 7.96 -29.10
N LYS A 324 10.33 8.23 -27.79
CA LYS A 324 10.58 9.57 -27.24
C LYS A 324 11.98 9.77 -26.64
N LYS A 325 12.50 8.83 -25.85
CA LYS A 325 13.86 8.91 -25.27
C LYS A 325 14.40 7.48 -25.02
N PRO A 326 14.80 6.74 -26.08
CA PRO A 326 15.05 5.29 -26.02
C PRO A 326 16.19 4.87 -25.09
N THR A 327 17.12 5.78 -24.76
CA THR A 327 18.17 5.57 -23.76
C THR A 327 17.62 5.19 -22.37
N LEU A 328 16.37 5.55 -22.07
CA LEU A 328 15.69 5.27 -20.81
C LEU A 328 15.06 3.85 -20.74
N GLU A 329 14.94 3.10 -21.84
CA GLU A 329 14.27 1.77 -21.83
C GLU A 329 14.87 0.85 -20.76
N LYS A 330 16.21 0.74 -20.74
CA LYS A 330 16.93 -0.14 -19.81
C LYS A 330 16.64 0.21 -18.34
N HIS A 331 16.39 1.50 -18.08
CA HIS A 331 16.11 2.09 -16.77
C HIS A 331 14.64 1.97 -16.34
N PHE A 332 13.71 1.69 -17.25
CA PHE A 332 12.29 1.63 -16.90
C PHE A 332 11.94 0.43 -16.02
N VAL A 333 11.00 0.65 -15.10
CA VAL A 333 10.46 -0.36 -14.18
C VAL A 333 9.88 -1.58 -14.91
N LYS A 334 10.04 -2.77 -14.32
CA LYS A 334 9.62 -4.05 -14.94
C LYS A 334 8.14 -4.38 -14.76
N ASN A 335 7.39 -3.48 -14.13
CA ASN A 335 5.92 -3.42 -14.07
C ASN A 335 5.50 -1.96 -13.91
N VAL A 336 4.28 -1.59 -14.31
CA VAL A 336 3.71 -0.24 -14.17
C VAL A 336 2.67 -0.14 -13.05
N GLY A 337 2.73 -1.05 -12.06
CA GLY A 337 1.75 -1.11 -10.99
C GLY A 337 1.16 -2.50 -10.75
N PHE A 338 0.07 -2.53 -9.99
CA PHE A 338 -0.65 -3.75 -9.59
C PHE A 338 -2.13 -3.45 -9.27
N GLY A 339 -2.95 -4.50 -9.24
CA GLY A 339 -4.28 -4.45 -8.64
C GLY A 339 -4.21 -4.17 -7.13
N MET A 340 -5.27 -3.57 -6.58
CA MET A 340 -5.35 -3.13 -5.19
C MET A 340 -6.80 -3.24 -4.67
N GLY A 341 -6.98 -3.34 -3.36
CA GLY A 341 -8.28 -3.48 -2.71
C GLY A 341 -8.08 -3.72 -1.22
N LEU A 342 -8.59 -4.84 -0.71
CA LEU A 342 -8.24 -5.36 0.62
C LEU A 342 -6.73 -5.69 0.70
N GLU A 343 -6.17 -6.24 -0.37
CA GLU A 343 -4.72 -6.31 -0.56
C GLU A 343 -4.18 -4.95 -1.00
N PHE A 344 -3.07 -4.50 -0.41
CA PHE A 344 -2.33 -3.36 -0.92
C PHE A 344 -1.78 -3.64 -2.33
N ARG A 345 -1.34 -4.88 -2.58
CA ARG A 345 -0.72 -5.32 -3.83
C ARG A 345 -1.20 -6.71 -4.21
N ASP A 346 -2.15 -6.75 -5.13
CA ASP A 346 -2.55 -7.98 -5.82
C ASP A 346 -1.42 -8.44 -6.76
N SER A 347 -0.96 -9.68 -6.55
CA SER A 347 0.13 -10.27 -7.33
C SER A 347 -0.31 -10.90 -8.66
N ALA A 348 -1.57 -11.33 -8.79
CA ALA A 348 -2.14 -11.85 -10.03
C ALA A 348 -2.48 -10.72 -11.01
N TYR A 349 -2.79 -9.52 -10.51
CA TYR A 349 -3.06 -8.30 -11.29
C TYR A 349 -1.84 -7.36 -11.41
N LEU A 350 -0.62 -7.90 -11.34
CA LEU A 350 0.63 -7.15 -11.57
C LEU A 350 0.73 -6.66 -13.03
N LEU A 351 0.86 -5.34 -13.25
CA LEU A 351 0.91 -4.73 -14.59
C LEU A 351 2.28 -4.87 -15.26
N SER A 352 2.53 -6.03 -15.87
CA SER A 352 3.81 -6.39 -16.50
C SER A 352 3.66 -7.12 -17.83
N SER A 353 4.74 -7.17 -18.62
CA SER A 353 4.78 -7.86 -19.93
C SER A 353 4.41 -9.35 -19.91
N LYS A 354 4.43 -9.99 -18.74
CA LYS A 354 4.13 -11.42 -18.57
C LYS A 354 2.66 -11.72 -18.25
N ASN A 355 1.84 -10.71 -17.97
CA ASN A 355 0.48 -10.91 -17.47
C ASN A 355 -0.56 -10.84 -18.60
N ASN A 356 -1.17 -11.97 -18.92
CA ASN A 356 -2.18 -12.09 -19.99
C ASN A 356 -3.60 -11.71 -19.56
N ARG A 357 -3.85 -11.51 -18.26
CA ARG A 357 -5.19 -11.15 -17.74
C ARG A 357 -5.72 -9.86 -18.37
N GLN A 358 -7.04 -9.76 -18.46
CA GLN A 358 -7.75 -8.56 -18.88
C GLN A 358 -8.17 -7.75 -17.66
N LEU A 359 -8.15 -6.43 -17.79
CA LEU A 359 -8.79 -5.54 -16.83
C LEU A 359 -10.32 -5.57 -17.03
N LYS A 360 -11.05 -5.44 -15.93
CA LYS A 360 -12.52 -5.31 -15.91
C LYS A 360 -12.90 -3.96 -15.30
N ALA A 361 -14.07 -3.45 -15.65
CA ALA A 361 -14.69 -2.31 -14.99
C ALA A 361 -14.69 -2.46 -13.45
N HIS A 362 -14.54 -1.34 -12.75
CA HIS A 362 -14.49 -1.25 -11.29
C HIS A 362 -13.34 -2.02 -10.59
N MET A 363 -12.33 -2.53 -11.33
CA MET A 363 -11.04 -2.85 -10.72
C MET A 363 -10.36 -1.57 -10.19
N ILE A 364 -9.65 -1.70 -9.06
CA ILE A 364 -8.82 -0.63 -8.50
C ILE A 364 -7.35 -1.00 -8.74
N LEU A 365 -6.59 -0.06 -9.30
CA LEU A 365 -5.19 -0.24 -9.68
C LEU A 365 -4.30 0.83 -9.05
N ASN A 366 -3.12 0.43 -8.60
CA ASN A 366 -2.04 1.35 -8.23
C ASN A 366 -1.12 1.56 -9.44
N LEU A 367 -1.44 2.53 -10.31
CA LEU A 367 -0.61 2.91 -11.45
C LEU A 367 0.67 3.62 -10.98
N SER A 368 1.79 2.90 -10.99
CA SER A 368 3.08 3.37 -10.47
C SER A 368 4.18 3.25 -11.53
N LEU A 369 4.82 4.37 -11.86
CA LEU A 369 5.81 4.48 -12.94
C LEU A 369 7.12 5.05 -12.39
N GLY A 370 8.25 4.72 -13.01
CA GLY A 370 9.53 5.34 -12.70
C GLY A 370 10.72 4.80 -13.49
N PHE A 371 11.87 5.43 -13.28
CA PHE A 371 13.14 5.03 -13.89
C PHE A 371 14.20 4.76 -12.81
N ALA A 372 14.66 3.52 -12.72
CA ALA A 372 15.76 3.09 -11.86
C ALA A 372 17.13 3.48 -12.47
N ASP A 373 18.17 3.59 -11.63
CA ASP A 373 19.59 3.61 -12.03
C ASP A 373 20.08 4.64 -13.08
N LEU A 374 19.27 5.65 -13.45
CA LEU A 374 19.71 6.84 -14.19
C LEU A 374 20.83 7.59 -13.45
N VAL A 375 21.63 8.32 -14.22
CA VAL A 375 22.83 9.05 -13.80
C VAL A 375 22.87 10.35 -14.64
N ASP A 376 22.85 11.52 -14.01
CA ASP A 376 23.12 12.80 -14.69
C ASP A 376 24.61 12.95 -15.02
N ASP A 377 24.98 14.02 -15.72
CA ASP A 377 26.35 14.31 -16.16
C ASP A 377 27.40 14.37 -15.02
N ALA A 378 26.97 14.32 -13.75
CA ALA A 378 27.83 14.22 -12.55
C ALA A 378 27.51 13.03 -11.62
N GLY A 379 26.36 12.35 -11.74
CA GLY A 379 26.02 11.15 -10.97
C GLY A 379 24.55 10.87 -10.56
N LYS A 380 23.57 11.80 -10.69
CA LYS A 380 22.26 11.74 -9.96
C LYS A 380 20.99 12.07 -10.82
N LYS A 381 19.82 12.37 -10.21
CA LYS A 381 18.50 12.42 -10.89
C LYS A 381 17.54 13.51 -10.37
N VAL A 382 16.72 14.07 -11.27
CA VAL A 382 15.56 15.02 -11.17
C VAL A 382 14.64 14.75 -12.44
N GLY A 383 13.49 15.33 -12.89
CA GLY A 383 12.57 16.51 -12.74
C GLY A 383 11.20 16.26 -13.52
N ALA A 384 10.25 17.21 -13.66
CA ALA A 384 8.77 16.99 -13.91
C ALA A 384 8.11 17.86 -15.04
N GLU A 385 6.81 17.85 -15.45
CA GLU A 385 5.50 17.22 -15.02
C GLU A 385 4.46 17.10 -16.22
N ASN A 386 3.11 16.82 -16.23
CA ASN A 386 1.87 17.20 -15.48
C ASN A 386 0.62 16.29 -15.86
N ALA A 387 -0.56 16.40 -15.19
CA ALA A 387 -1.96 15.89 -15.49
C ALA A 387 -2.66 14.88 -14.51
N THR A 388 -3.99 14.68 -14.63
CA THR A 388 -5.02 14.28 -13.59
C THR A 388 -5.13 12.80 -13.15
N ILE A 389 -5.39 12.54 -11.85
CA ILE A 389 -5.41 11.22 -11.17
C ILE A 389 -6.41 11.18 -9.98
N LEU A 390 -6.92 9.99 -9.61
CA LEU A 390 -7.88 9.78 -8.49
C LEU A 390 -7.33 10.10 -7.08
N THR A 391 -6.01 10.12 -6.89
CA THR A 391 -5.34 10.71 -5.72
C THR A 391 -4.80 12.10 -6.07
N GLU A 392 -5.67 13.11 -5.94
CA GLU A 392 -5.55 14.52 -6.38
C GLU A 392 -4.48 15.35 -5.62
N GLY A 393 -3.50 14.73 -4.95
CA GLY A 393 -2.39 15.46 -4.34
C GLY A 393 -1.47 16.14 -5.37
N VAL A 394 -0.71 17.15 -4.92
CA VAL A 394 0.34 17.94 -5.62
C VAL A 394 0.93 17.25 -6.86
N LYS A 395 0.76 17.83 -8.07
CA LYS A 395 1.03 17.18 -9.37
C LYS A 395 1.32 18.13 -10.55
N SER A 396 1.54 19.43 -10.33
CA SER A 396 1.81 20.37 -11.42
C SER A 396 3.22 20.93 -11.31
N VAL A 397 3.83 21.24 -12.47
CA VAL A 397 5.24 21.69 -12.60
C VAL A 397 5.64 22.72 -11.54
N LYS A 398 4.71 23.60 -11.18
CA LYS A 398 4.90 24.75 -10.27
C LYS A 398 4.82 24.40 -8.78
N ASP A 399 4.27 23.24 -8.46
CA ASP A 399 4.03 22.77 -7.09
C ASP A 399 5.06 21.69 -6.68
N THR A 400 5.81 21.19 -7.66
CA THR A 400 6.67 20.01 -7.51
C THR A 400 8.11 20.25 -8.02
N LEU A 401 8.35 21.25 -8.89
CA LEU A 401 9.67 21.83 -9.15
C LEU A 401 9.89 23.11 -8.33
N PHE A 402 10.96 23.14 -7.54
CA PHE A 402 11.44 24.30 -6.81
C PHE A 402 12.78 24.76 -7.40
N PHE A 403 12.86 26.03 -7.80
CA PHE A 403 14.05 26.65 -8.41
C PHE A 403 14.81 27.50 -7.38
N GLU A 404 16.10 27.77 -7.61
CA GLU A 404 16.82 28.72 -6.73
C GLU A 404 16.40 30.15 -7.04
N ALA A 405 16.46 31.04 -6.05
CA ALA A 405 15.93 32.42 -6.16
C ALA A 405 16.61 33.29 -7.23
N ASN A 406 17.76 32.85 -7.79
CA ASN A 406 18.43 33.51 -8.92
C ASN A 406 17.85 33.08 -10.29
N ASP A 407 17.30 31.86 -10.40
CA ASP A 407 16.77 31.30 -11.66
C ASP A 407 15.38 31.88 -12.00
N GLU A 408 14.69 32.45 -11.01
CA GLU A 408 13.42 33.16 -11.20
C GLU A 408 13.51 34.36 -12.16
N GLU A 409 14.71 34.90 -12.45
CA GLU A 409 14.88 35.96 -13.44
C GLU A 409 14.90 35.46 -14.90
N GLU A 410 15.48 34.28 -15.19
CA GLU A 410 15.48 33.74 -16.57
C GLU A 410 14.05 33.43 -17.04
N LEU A 411 13.23 32.86 -16.16
CA LEU A 411 11.80 32.57 -16.39
C LEU A 411 10.93 33.80 -16.65
N LYS A 412 11.44 35.04 -16.46
CA LYS A 412 10.69 36.30 -16.61
C LYS A 412 11.17 37.17 -17.78
N SER A 413 11.68 36.57 -18.86
CA SER A 413 12.35 37.28 -19.97
C SER A 413 11.67 37.23 -21.35
N SER A 414 10.47 37.82 -21.52
CA SER A 414 9.89 38.05 -22.87
C SER A 414 8.99 39.31 -23.05
N LYS A 415 9.34 40.45 -22.41
CA LYS A 415 8.79 41.78 -22.77
C LYS A 415 9.89 42.86 -22.86
N PRO A 416 9.78 43.85 -23.76
CA PRO A 416 10.85 44.82 -24.04
C PRO A 416 11.00 45.91 -22.96
N LYS A 417 12.24 46.39 -22.78
CA LYS A 417 12.65 47.34 -21.72
C LYS A 417 12.36 48.81 -22.04
N LYS A 418 12.31 49.64 -20.99
CA LYS A 418 12.62 51.08 -21.01
C LYS A 418 13.57 51.46 -19.83
N PRO A 419 14.24 52.63 -19.85
CA PRO A 419 15.50 52.85 -19.13
C PRO A 419 15.39 53.19 -17.62
N PRO A 420 16.51 53.19 -16.85
CA PRO A 420 16.50 52.99 -15.39
C PRO A 420 16.73 54.24 -14.54
N VAL A 421 16.54 54.07 -13.22
CA VAL A 421 17.05 54.96 -12.15
C VAL A 421 17.74 54.10 -11.06
N LYS A 422 18.68 54.69 -10.31
CA LYS A 422 19.57 54.10 -9.28
C LYS A 422 19.79 55.14 -8.16
N PRO A 423 20.41 54.81 -7.00
CA PRO A 423 20.59 53.52 -6.32
C PRO A 423 20.22 53.64 -4.80
N LEU A 424 20.73 52.72 -3.96
CA LEU A 424 21.24 52.85 -2.56
C LEU A 424 20.91 51.55 -1.78
N THR A 425 21.76 50.85 -1.02
CA THR A 425 23.22 50.61 -0.86
C THR A 425 23.38 49.89 0.51
N ASN A 426 24.43 49.06 0.67
CA ASN A 426 24.89 48.44 1.93
C ASN A 426 24.01 47.28 2.49
N GLY A 427 24.56 46.19 3.03
CA GLY A 427 25.99 45.81 3.07
C GLY A 427 26.26 44.46 3.79
N HIS A 428 27.52 44.02 3.67
CA HIS A 428 28.32 43.05 4.46
C HIS A 428 27.74 42.43 5.78
N SER A 429 28.09 41.20 6.20
CA SER A 429 28.95 40.14 5.61
C SER A 429 29.03 38.88 6.51
N ALA A 430 29.56 37.79 5.94
CA ALA A 430 30.39 36.76 6.58
C ALA A 430 29.76 35.66 7.48
N SER A 431 30.02 34.42 7.05
CA SER A 431 30.10 33.14 7.80
C SER A 431 31.37 33.12 8.71
N PRO A 432 31.94 32.00 9.30
CA PRO A 432 31.66 30.56 9.05
C PRO A 432 31.92 29.49 10.19
N VAL A 433 31.62 28.21 9.85
CA VAL A 433 32.52 27.01 9.96
C VAL A 433 32.49 26.00 11.15
N LYS A 434 32.43 24.68 10.76
CA LYS A 434 32.92 23.43 11.42
C LYS A 434 32.18 22.90 12.69
N ASN A 435 32.22 21.60 13.05
CA ASN A 435 33.01 20.44 12.54
C ASN A 435 32.32 19.05 12.73
N LYS A 436 32.88 18.02 12.04
CA LYS A 436 32.88 16.53 12.20
C LYS A 436 32.06 15.86 13.35
N THR A 437 31.33 14.73 13.22
CA THR A 437 31.40 13.43 12.47
C THR A 437 32.32 12.31 13.01
N VAL A 438 31.72 11.25 13.60
CA VAL A 438 32.14 9.81 13.65
C VAL A 438 30.81 9.03 13.90
N ALA A 439 30.25 8.10 13.10
CA ALA A 439 30.68 6.98 12.24
C ALA A 439 30.73 5.60 12.97
N GLY A 440 29.77 4.69 12.68
CA GLY A 440 29.56 3.44 13.45
C GLY A 440 28.85 2.27 12.73
N LYS A 441 29.47 1.73 11.67
CA LYS A 441 29.23 0.45 10.96
C LYS A 441 27.96 -0.40 11.24
N VAL A 442 27.19 -0.65 10.16
CA VAL A 442 26.19 -1.73 10.01
C VAL A 442 26.85 -3.09 9.70
N LEU A 443 26.20 -4.21 10.05
CA LEU A 443 26.52 -5.55 9.53
C LEU A 443 25.29 -6.38 9.11
N ARG A 444 25.52 -7.28 8.14
CA ARG A 444 24.56 -7.98 7.25
C ARG A 444 23.58 -8.93 7.96
N THR A 445 22.26 -8.92 7.70
CA THR A 445 21.46 -9.37 6.52
C THR A 445 21.00 -10.84 6.58
N LYS A 446 19.66 -11.05 6.62
CA LYS A 446 18.95 -12.30 6.26
C LYS A 446 18.29 -12.19 4.87
N THR A 447 17.71 -13.28 4.37
CA THR A 447 17.18 -13.43 3.00
C THR A 447 15.85 -12.72 2.73
N ARG A 448 15.78 -12.01 1.58
CA ARG A 448 14.75 -11.01 1.23
C ARG A 448 13.28 -11.45 1.18
N SER A 449 12.94 -12.74 1.04
CA SER A 449 11.54 -13.18 1.01
C SER A 449 10.97 -13.33 2.43
N ALA A 450 11.67 -14.11 3.27
CA ALA A 450 11.33 -14.22 4.69
C ALA A 450 11.39 -12.86 5.39
N ALA A 451 12.36 -12.01 5.04
CA ALA A 451 12.48 -10.67 5.60
C ALA A 451 11.23 -9.79 5.43
N GLN A 452 10.43 -9.97 4.37
CA GLN A 452 9.22 -9.16 4.15
C GLN A 452 8.08 -9.53 5.12
N GLU A 453 8.01 -10.80 5.51
CA GLU A 453 7.07 -11.34 6.49
C GLU A 453 7.60 -11.17 7.93
N GLU A 454 8.91 -11.40 8.13
CA GLU A 454 9.67 -11.16 9.36
C GLU A 454 9.59 -9.68 9.77
N VAL A 455 9.68 -8.71 8.85
CA VAL A 455 9.54 -7.27 9.18
C VAL A 455 8.12 -6.93 9.67
N LEU A 456 7.07 -7.36 8.97
CA LEU A 456 5.68 -7.21 9.42
C LEU A 456 5.48 -7.86 10.80
N MET A 457 6.02 -9.07 11.00
CA MET A 457 6.02 -9.73 12.31
C MET A 457 6.86 -9.00 13.37
N THR A 458 7.93 -8.26 13.03
CA THR A 458 8.74 -7.53 14.02
C THR A 458 8.08 -6.26 14.54
N THR A 459 7.34 -5.53 13.70
CA THR A 459 6.48 -4.43 14.18
C THR A 459 5.39 -4.97 15.11
N ALA A 460 4.73 -6.06 14.70
CA ALA A 460 3.78 -6.78 15.57
C ALA A 460 4.43 -7.39 16.82
N ALA A 461 5.73 -7.74 16.80
CA ALA A 461 6.44 -8.29 17.96
C ALA A 461 6.84 -7.22 18.97
N LYS A 462 7.19 -6.00 18.53
CA LYS A 462 7.40 -4.85 19.43
C LYS A 462 6.11 -4.47 20.15
N ILE A 463 4.98 -4.51 19.43
CA ILE A 463 3.64 -4.38 20.02
C ILE A 463 3.38 -5.54 21.00
N ARG A 464 3.77 -6.78 20.66
CA ARG A 464 3.56 -7.98 21.50
C ARG A 464 4.27 -7.91 22.85
N GLU A 465 5.54 -7.48 22.91
CA GLU A 465 6.24 -7.31 24.19
C GLU A 465 5.53 -6.27 25.06
N HIS A 466 5.09 -5.15 24.47
CA HIS A 466 4.35 -4.11 25.18
C HIS A 466 2.98 -4.58 25.71
N GLN A 467 2.22 -5.34 24.93
CA GLN A 467 0.94 -5.91 25.37
C GLN A 467 1.10 -7.02 26.42
N ILE A 468 2.23 -7.74 26.44
CA ILE A 468 2.56 -8.68 27.52
C ILE A 468 2.79 -7.94 28.84
N GLU A 469 3.51 -6.80 28.82
CA GLU A 469 3.66 -5.94 30.00
C GLU A 469 2.31 -5.36 30.46
N LEU A 470 1.47 -4.91 29.52
CA LEU A 470 0.13 -4.36 29.80
C LEU A 470 -0.78 -5.40 30.47
N HIS A 471 -0.85 -6.62 29.94
CA HIS A 471 -1.65 -7.70 30.51
C HIS A 471 -1.08 -8.20 31.85
N ALA A 472 0.25 -8.15 32.06
CA ALA A 472 0.86 -8.48 33.35
C ALA A 472 0.51 -7.45 34.44
N ALA A 473 0.44 -6.16 34.09
CA ALA A 473 -0.04 -5.11 35.00
C ALA A 473 -1.54 -5.26 35.32
N LEU A 474 -2.37 -5.52 34.31
CA LEU A 474 -3.84 -5.68 34.44
C LEU A 474 -4.30 -6.97 35.16
N GLN A 475 -3.38 -7.78 35.70
CA GLN A 475 -3.68 -8.88 36.63
C GLN A 475 -2.87 -8.78 37.95
N ALA A 476 -2.25 -7.63 38.23
CA ALA A 476 -1.61 -7.31 39.50
C ALA A 476 -2.48 -6.37 40.39
N ASP A 477 -3.49 -5.71 39.81
CA ASP A 477 -4.59 -4.99 40.48
C ASP A 477 -5.91 -5.81 40.46
#